data_AF-A0AAJ2F2F0-F1
#
_entry.id   AF-A0AAJ2F2F0-F1
#
_cell.length_a   1.000
_cell.length_b   1.000
_cell.length_c   1.000
_cell.angle_alpha   90.00
_cell.angle_beta   90.00
_cell.angle_gamma   90.00
#
_symmetry.space_group_name_H-M   'P 1'
#
loop_
_entity.id
_entity.type
_entity.pdbx_description
1 polymer ?
#
loop_
_entity_poly.entity_id
_entity_poly.type
_entity_poly.pdbx_seq_one_letter_code
_entity_poly.pdbx_strand_id
1 'polypeptide(L)'
;MIVAAAIRINKAVISMAAPCRHHDILRQIAGLYDPEDRPHWTYECETQGFITDKGEFLNRRDAFQHTIDCGQGQPRRRKGAANYQGEELYSEDLW
;
A
#
# COMPACT_ATOMS: atom_id res chain seq x y z
N MET A 1 12.85 -0.32 6.48
CA MET A 1 11.87 0.79 6.41
C MET A 1 10.95 0.63 5.22
N ILE A 2 9.68 1.03 5.31
CA ILE A 2 8.77 1.23 4.17
C ILE A 2 9.04 2.60 3.54
N VAL A 3 9.17 2.62 2.21
CA VAL A 3 9.53 3.81 1.43
C VAL A 3 8.53 4.16 0.32
N ALA A 4 7.65 3.24 -0.06
CA ALA A 4 6.67 3.45 -1.13
C ALA A 4 5.39 2.63 -0.89
N ALA A 5 4.24 3.17 -1.32
CA ALA A 5 3.02 2.39 -1.48
C ALA A 5 3.14 1.51 -2.74
N ALA A 6 2.53 0.33 -2.73
CA ALA A 6 2.57 -0.58 -3.87
C ALA A 6 1.30 -1.41 -4.04
N ILE A 7 1.04 -1.83 -5.27
CA ILE A 7 -0.01 -2.77 -5.63
C ILE A 7 0.63 -3.87 -6.47
N ARG A 8 0.43 -5.12 -6.04
CA ARG A 8 0.81 -6.29 -6.81
C ARG A 8 -0.40 -6.76 -7.62
N ILE A 9 -0.24 -6.82 -8.94
CA ILE A 9 -1.22 -7.36 -9.88
C ILE A 9 -0.55 -8.54 -10.58
N ASN A 10 -1.02 -9.75 -10.33
CA ASN A 10 -0.36 -10.98 -10.78
C ASN A 10 1.12 -11.02 -10.33
N LYS A 11 2.05 -10.95 -11.29
CA LYS A 11 3.51 -10.94 -11.07
C LYS A 11 4.11 -9.54 -11.09
N ALA A 12 3.35 -8.53 -11.49
CA ALA A 12 3.82 -7.15 -11.56
C ALA A 12 3.61 -6.46 -10.22
N VAL A 13 4.60 -5.67 -9.81
CA VAL A 13 4.51 -4.80 -8.64
C VAL A 13 4.65 -3.37 -9.13
N ILE A 14 3.62 -2.57 -8.90
CA ILE A 14 3.58 -1.16 -9.27
C ILE A 14 3.66 -0.37 -7.98
N SER A 15 4.61 0.56 -7.88
CA SER A 15 4.85 1.32 -6.66
C SER A 15 5.01 2.80 -6.93
N MET A 16 4.61 3.63 -5.96
CA MET A 16 4.88 5.05 -5.95
C MET A 16 5.48 5.46 -4.61
N ALA A 17 6.56 6.23 -4.66
CA ALA A 17 7.28 6.69 -3.46
C ALA A 17 6.35 7.50 -2.54
N ALA A 18 6.64 7.46 -1.23
CA ALA A 18 5.97 8.35 -0.28
C ALA A 18 6.09 9.82 -0.74
N PRO A 19 5.02 10.64 -0.62
CA PRO A 19 3.77 10.39 0.10
C PRO A 19 2.62 9.88 -0.78
N CYS A 20 2.88 9.31 -1.97
CA CYS A 20 1.82 8.73 -2.79
C CYS A 20 1.17 7.52 -2.10
N ARG A 21 -0.14 7.35 -2.29
CA ARG A 21 -0.97 6.33 -1.64
C ARG A 21 -1.45 5.29 -2.64
N HIS A 22 -2.05 4.20 -2.15
CA HIS A 22 -2.64 3.18 -3.03
C HIS A 22 -3.66 3.76 -4.02
N HIS A 23 -4.45 4.75 -3.60
CA HIS A 23 -5.42 5.41 -4.48
C HIS A 23 -4.76 6.16 -5.65
N ASP A 24 -3.56 6.70 -5.47
CA ASP A 24 -2.82 7.39 -6.53
C ASP A 24 -2.37 6.37 -7.59
N ILE A 25 -1.88 5.21 -7.14
CA ILE A 25 -1.50 4.09 -7.99
C ILE A 25 -2.70 3.58 -8.78
N LEU A 26 -3.83 3.32 -8.09
CA LEU A 26 -5.07 2.87 -8.73
C LEU A 26 -5.57 3.88 -9.77
N ARG A 27 -5.50 5.18 -9.48
CA ARG A 27 -5.91 6.22 -10.42
C ARG A 27 -5.04 6.23 -11.68
N GLN A 28 -3.73 6.05 -11.53
CA GLN A 28 -2.80 5.95 -12.66
C GLN A 28 -3.10 4.70 -13.49
N ILE A 29 -3.22 3.55 -12.84
CA ILE A 29 -3.54 2.27 -13.49
C ILE A 29 -4.88 2.37 -14.23
N ALA A 30 -5.92 2.92 -13.59
CA ALA A 30 -7.24 3.08 -14.20
C ALA A 30 -7.26 4.05 -15.39
N GLY A 31 -6.29 4.97 -15.47
CA GLY A 31 -6.06 5.86 -16.61
C GLY A 31 -5.33 5.20 -17.78
N LEU A 32 -4.73 4.01 -17.57
CA LEU A 32 -4.09 3.22 -18.63
C LEU A 32 -5.08 2.31 -19.37
N TYR A 33 -6.30 2.15 -18.86
CA TYR A 33 -7.34 1.32 -19.48
C TYR A 33 -8.43 2.19 -20.10
N ASP A 34 -8.88 1.81 -21.30
CA ASP A 34 -10.12 2.32 -21.87
C ASP A 34 -11.29 1.95 -20.95
N PRO A 35 -12.23 2.87 -20.61
CA PRO A 35 -13.37 2.56 -19.76
C PRO A 35 -14.17 1.31 -20.17
N GLU A 36 -14.21 0.98 -21.46
CA GLU A 36 -14.89 -0.21 -21.99
C GLU A 36 -14.07 -1.51 -21.82
N ASP A 37 -12.75 -1.41 -21.72
CA ASP A 37 -11.82 -2.54 -21.60
C ASP A 37 -11.34 -2.79 -20.16
N ARG A 38 -11.87 -2.05 -19.17
CA ARG A 38 -11.50 -2.24 -17.75
C ARG A 38 -11.88 -3.65 -17.31
N PRO A 39 -10.91 -4.55 -17.08
CA PRO A 39 -11.24 -5.90 -16.66
C PRO A 39 -11.85 -5.83 -15.26
N HIS A 40 -13.06 -6.34 -15.07
CA HIS A 40 -13.71 -6.41 -13.75
C HIS A 40 -12.82 -7.12 -12.71
N TRP A 41 -11.90 -7.96 -13.19
CA TRP A 41 -10.91 -8.75 -12.44
C TRP A 41 -9.73 -7.95 -11.86
N THR A 42 -9.54 -6.67 -12.22
CA THR A 42 -8.41 -5.89 -11.67
C THR A 42 -8.49 -5.79 -10.14
N TYR A 43 -9.70 -5.82 -9.58
CA TYR A 43 -9.92 -5.75 -8.12
C TYR A 43 -9.79 -7.11 -7.41
N GLU A 44 -9.96 -8.23 -8.10
CA GLU A 44 -9.88 -9.57 -7.46
C GLU A 44 -8.44 -10.09 -7.35
N CYS A 45 -7.56 -9.62 -8.25
CA CYS A 45 -6.17 -10.06 -8.32
C CYS A 45 -5.18 -9.02 -7.75
N GLU A 46 -5.66 -7.90 -7.22
CA GLU A 46 -4.80 -6.87 -6.61
C GLU A 46 -4.50 -7.21 -5.14
N THR A 47 -3.23 -7.23 -4.80
CA THR A 47 -2.79 -7.19 -3.39
C THR A 47 -2.18 -5.82 -3.12
N GLN A 48 -2.83 -5.03 -2.27
CA GLN A 48 -2.27 -3.76 -1.82
C GLN A 48 -1.22 -3.99 -0.74
N GLY A 49 -0.14 -3.21 -0.79
CA GLY A 49 1.03 -3.41 0.04
C GLY A 49 2.02 -2.25 -0.05
N PHE A 50 3.28 -2.52 0.28
CA PHE A 50 4.33 -1.52 0.37
C PHE A 50 5.66 -2.08 -0.12
N ILE A 51 6.59 -1.18 -0.44
CA ILE A 51 7.98 -1.53 -0.74
C ILE A 51 8.87 -1.11 0.41
N THR A 52 9.75 -2.03 0.82
CA THR A 52 10.80 -1.75 1.78
C THR A 52 11.98 -1.02 1.14
N ASP A 53 12.83 -0.41 1.94
CA ASP A 53 14.13 0.14 1.58
C ASP A 53 15.08 -0.89 0.94
N LYS A 54 14.79 -2.18 1.10
CA LYS A 54 15.48 -3.28 0.43
C LYS A 54 14.86 -3.69 -0.91
N GLY A 55 13.76 -3.05 -1.31
CA GLY A 55 13.03 -3.36 -2.55
C GLY A 55 12.06 -4.54 -2.41
N GLU A 56 11.75 -5.00 -1.20
CA GLU A 56 10.86 -6.13 -0.97
C GLU A 56 9.40 -5.67 -0.95
N PHE A 57 8.52 -6.41 -1.61
CA PHE A 57 7.08 -6.19 -1.51
C PHE A 57 6.50 -6.89 -0.27
N LEU A 58 5.80 -6.13 0.56
CA LEU A 58 5.05 -6.63 1.70
C LEU A 58 3.56 -6.32 1.54
N ASN A 59 2.68 -7.27 1.83
CA ASN A 59 1.25 -6.97 1.95
C ASN A 59 1.01 -6.08 3.19
N ARG A 60 -0.21 -5.60 3.39
CA ARG A 60 -0.52 -4.67 4.51
C ARG A 60 -0.23 -5.25 5.90
N ARG A 61 -0.42 -6.54 6.13
CA ARG A 61 -0.16 -7.18 7.45
C ARG A 61 1.32 -7.32 7.71
N ASP A 62 2.06 -7.85 6.74
CA ASP A 62 3.51 -8.01 6.85
C ASP A 62 4.20 -6.64 6.96
N ALA A 63 3.69 -5.65 6.21
CA ALA A 63 4.14 -4.26 6.30
C ALA A 63 3.91 -3.67 7.70
N PHE A 64 2.75 -3.94 8.32
CA PHE A 64 2.46 -3.51 9.69
C PHE A 64 3.50 -4.08 10.66
N GLN A 65 3.72 -5.39 10.64
CA GLN A 65 4.71 -6.03 11.51
C GLN A 65 6.12 -5.50 11.24
N HIS A 66 6.51 -5.36 9.97
CA HIS A 66 7.83 -4.82 9.58
C HIS A 66 8.07 -3.42 10.13
N THR A 67 7.06 -2.54 10.13
CA THR A 67 7.22 -1.19 10.70
C THR A 67 7.46 -1.23 12.21
N ILE A 68 6.84 -2.16 12.93
CA ILE A 68 7.11 -2.39 14.35
C ILE A 68 8.54 -2.89 14.53
N ASP A 69 8.93 -3.91 13.78
CA ASP A 69 10.23 -4.58 13.91
C ASP A 69 11.40 -3.64 13.60
N CYS A 70 11.26 -2.78 12.59
CA CYS A 70 12.30 -1.79 12.24
C CYS A 70 12.18 -0.46 12.98
N GLY A 71 11.22 -0.31 13.90
CA GLY A 71 11.03 0.92 14.66
C GLY A 71 10.55 2.11 13.82
N GLN A 72 9.99 1.87 12.64
CA GLN A 72 9.35 2.91 11.83
C GLN A 72 8.05 3.33 12.51
N GLY A 73 8.08 4.49 13.15
CA GLY A 73 6.90 5.06 13.79
C GLY A 73 5.72 5.16 12.81
N GLN A 74 4.50 4.91 13.33
CA GLN A 74 3.23 5.06 12.63
C GLN A 74 2.54 6.33 13.14
N PRO A 75 2.92 7.52 12.64
CA PRO A 75 2.58 8.80 13.26
C PRO A 75 1.08 9.05 13.41
N ARG A 76 0.24 8.42 12.57
CA ARG A 76 -1.22 8.59 12.60
C ARG A 76 -1.99 7.51 13.39
N ARG A 77 -1.30 6.50 13.94
CA ARG A 77 -1.86 5.47 14.85
C ARG A 77 -1.71 5.78 16.33
N ARG A 78 -1.73 7.05 16.71
CA ARG A 78 -1.59 7.44 18.12
C ARG A 78 -2.74 6.87 18.98
N LYS A 79 -2.38 6.35 20.16
CA LYS A 79 -3.33 5.95 21.22
C LYS A 79 -4.34 7.09 21.45
N GLY A 80 -5.63 6.82 21.20
CA GLY A 80 -6.73 7.77 21.39
C GLY A 80 -7.27 8.44 20.12
N ALA A 81 -6.67 8.22 18.95
CA ALA A 81 -7.27 8.60 17.68
C ALA A 81 -8.41 7.63 17.33
N ALA A 82 -9.55 8.13 16.83
CA ALA A 82 -10.69 7.34 16.36
C ALA A 82 -10.40 6.50 15.09
N ASN A 83 -9.13 6.28 14.77
CA ASN A 83 -8.65 5.63 13.56
C ASN A 83 -8.49 4.12 13.78
N TYR A 84 -8.66 3.37 12.69
CA TYR A 84 -8.50 1.92 12.62
C TYR A 84 -7.20 1.44 13.33
N GLN A 85 -7.36 0.46 14.23
CA GLN A 85 -6.27 -0.13 15.06
C GLN A 85 -5.97 -1.59 14.68
N GLY A 86 -6.45 -2.07 13.53
CA GLY A 86 -6.27 -3.47 13.15
C GLY A 86 -4.86 -3.80 12.67
N GLU A 87 -4.62 -5.07 12.37
CA GLU A 87 -3.30 -5.64 12.05
C GLU A 87 -2.78 -5.30 10.64
N GLU A 88 -3.47 -4.44 9.90
CA GLU A 88 -3.12 -4.05 8.53
C GLU A 88 -2.60 -2.63 8.48
N LEU A 89 -1.48 -2.37 7.82
CA LEU A 89 -0.97 -1.02 7.61
C LEU A 89 -1.65 -0.33 6.42
N TYR A 90 -2.09 0.91 6.61
CA TYR A 90 -2.58 1.80 5.56
C TYR A 90 -1.56 2.89 5.26
N SER A 91 -1.57 3.44 4.04
CA SER A 91 -0.63 4.53 3.67
C SER A 91 -0.81 5.76 4.56
N GLU A 92 -2.04 5.99 5.01
CA GLU A 92 -2.46 7.00 5.98
C GLU A 92 -1.76 6.85 7.33
N ASP A 93 -1.39 5.63 7.73
CA ASP A 93 -0.74 5.38 9.02
C ASP A 93 0.70 5.91 9.05
N LEU A 94 1.35 5.92 7.88
CA LEU A 94 2.75 6.33 7.69
C LEU A 94 2.90 7.82 7.38
N TRP A 95 2.01 8.41 6.56
CA TRP A 95 2.09 9.82 6.17
C TRP A 95 0.76 10.56 6.04
#